data_AF-A0A645HBJ3-F1
#
_entry.id   AF-A0A645HBJ3-F1
#
_cell.length_a   1.000
_cell.length_b   1.000
_cell.length_c   1.000
_cell.angle_alpha   90.00
_cell.angle_beta   90.00
_cell.angle_gamma   90.00
#
_symmetry.space_group_name_H-M   'P 1'
#
loop_
_entity.id
_entity.type
_entity.pdbx_description
1 polymer ?
#
loop_
_entity_poly.entity_id
_entity_poly.type
_entity_poly.pdbx_seq_one_letter_code
_entity_poly.pdbx_strand_id
1 'polypeptide(L)'
;MSAYQSSPFFEFYADDLVSFYEKKWSFLWDFNLTLQQEMLTLLDFDPKIQLTDKYLPDYENEYIDLREAIHPKKENVVSDFCPYYQVFSQRYGFQENLSIVDLLFNMGNESILILKKLLN
;
A
#
# COMPACT_ATOMS: atom_id res chain seq x y z
N MET A 1 2.56 -0.30 -16.71
CA MET A 1 1.46 0.37 -15.97
C MET A 1 0.17 0.55 -16.81
N SER A 2 -0.14 -0.30 -17.79
CA SER A 2 -1.28 -0.06 -18.72
C SER A 2 -2.67 -0.13 -18.08
N ALA A 3 -2.83 -0.90 -17.00
CA ALA A 3 -4.12 -1.01 -16.30
C ALA A 3 -4.53 0.29 -15.58
N TYR A 4 -3.57 1.15 -15.25
CA TYR A 4 -3.83 2.36 -14.46
C TYR A 4 -3.93 3.64 -15.28
N GLN A 5 -3.61 3.60 -16.58
CA GLN A 5 -3.61 4.80 -17.43
C GLN A 5 -4.97 5.50 -17.49
N SER A 6 -6.06 4.77 -17.24
CA SER A 6 -7.41 5.35 -17.18
C SER A 6 -7.81 5.85 -15.79
N SER A 7 -7.01 5.59 -14.75
CA SER A 7 -7.33 6.02 -13.38
C SER A 7 -7.18 7.54 -13.24
N PRO A 8 -8.09 8.23 -12.52
CA PRO A 8 -8.15 9.69 -12.46
C PRO A 8 -6.85 10.40 -12.07
N PHE A 9 -6.04 9.78 -11.21
CA PHE A 9 -4.83 10.39 -10.68
C PHE A 9 -3.53 9.80 -11.25
N PHE A 10 -3.61 8.93 -12.28
CA PHE A 10 -2.42 8.25 -12.80
C PHE A 10 -1.32 9.24 -13.24
N GLU A 11 -1.66 10.24 -14.04
CA GLU A 11 -0.68 11.21 -14.57
C GLU A 11 0.00 12.06 -13.49
N PHE A 12 -0.58 12.14 -12.29
CA PHE A 12 -0.02 12.92 -11.19
C PHE A 12 1.03 12.16 -10.36
N TYR A 13 0.98 10.83 -10.37
CA TYR A 13 1.80 9.97 -9.50
C TYR A 13 2.63 8.93 -10.25
N ALA A 14 2.41 8.76 -11.57
CA ALA A 14 3.10 7.74 -12.34
C ALA A 14 4.62 7.94 -12.29
N ASP A 15 5.09 9.18 -12.51
CA ASP A 15 6.51 9.52 -12.59
C ASP A 15 7.26 9.22 -11.28
N ASP A 16 6.63 9.41 -10.12
CA ASP A 16 7.20 9.07 -8.81
C ASP A 16 7.46 7.56 -8.68
N LEU A 17 6.61 6.74 -9.31
CA LEU A 17 6.68 5.28 -9.24
C LEU A 17 7.47 4.62 -10.38
N VAL A 18 7.66 5.29 -11.53
CA VAL A 18 8.38 4.71 -12.68
C VAL A 18 9.78 4.23 -12.29
N SER A 19 10.49 5.04 -11.49
CA SER A 19 11.87 4.76 -11.10
C SER A 19 12.04 3.42 -10.39
N PHE A 20 11.02 2.96 -9.66
CA PHE A 20 11.03 1.68 -8.95
C PHE A 20 11.03 0.47 -9.88
N TYR A 21 10.45 0.61 -11.07
CA TYR A 21 10.35 -0.47 -12.06
C TYR A 21 11.49 -0.45 -13.09
N GLU A 22 12.12 0.69 -13.30
CA GLU A 22 13.24 0.84 -14.25
C GLU A 22 14.61 0.64 -13.59
N LYS A 23 14.76 1.08 -12.34
CA LYS A 23 15.99 0.91 -11.58
C LYS A 23 16.18 -0.57 -11.20
N LYS A 24 17.41 -1.07 -11.36
CA LYS A 24 17.82 -2.36 -10.78
C LYS A 24 18.22 -2.18 -9.32
N TRP A 25 17.51 -2.86 -8.44
CA TRP A 25 17.79 -2.88 -7.01
C TRP A 25 18.66 -4.09 -6.67
N SER A 26 19.73 -3.87 -5.90
CA SER A 26 20.59 -4.96 -5.44
C SER A 26 19.94 -5.79 -4.34
N PHE A 27 19.14 -5.14 -3.48
CA PHE A 27 18.49 -5.77 -2.34
C PHE A 27 17.00 -5.45 -2.32
N LEU A 28 16.19 -6.46 -2.02
CA LEU A 28 14.74 -6.32 -1.84
C LEU A 28 14.41 -5.43 -0.63
N TRP A 29 15.28 -5.43 0.38
CA TRP A 29 15.14 -4.57 1.55
C TRP A 29 15.13 -3.09 1.18
N ASP A 30 16.13 -2.64 0.41
CA ASP A 30 16.22 -1.25 -0.04
C ASP A 30 15.00 -0.87 -0.89
N PHE A 31 14.60 -1.75 -1.81
CA PHE A 31 13.41 -1.54 -2.63
C PHE A 31 12.16 -1.35 -1.77
N ASN A 32 11.90 -2.27 -0.83
CA ASN A 32 10.69 -2.24 0.01
C ASN A 32 10.68 -1.02 0.93
N LEU A 33 11.82 -0.68 1.54
CA LEU A 33 11.92 0.47 2.44
C LEU A 33 11.71 1.78 1.69
N THR A 34 12.36 1.96 0.53
CA THR A 34 12.17 3.16 -0.29
C THR A 34 10.74 3.23 -0.84
N LEU A 35 10.15 2.13 -1.30
CA LEU A 35 8.78 2.13 -1.81
C LEU A 35 7.78 2.46 -0.69
N GLN A 36 8.00 1.94 0.52
CA GLN A 36 7.18 2.29 1.68
C GLN A 36 7.27 3.78 1.98
N GLN A 37 8.47 4.35 2.02
CA GLN A 37 8.68 5.79 2.28
C GLN A 37 8.04 6.67 1.18
N GLU A 38 8.17 6.25 -0.08
CA GLU A 38 7.53 6.95 -1.21
C GLU A 38 6.01 6.94 -1.03
N MET A 39 5.42 5.77 -0.76
CA MET A 39 3.98 5.66 -0.54
C MET A 39 3.49 6.53 0.63
N LEU A 40 4.25 6.58 1.73
CA LEU A 40 3.94 7.46 2.87
C LEU A 40 3.98 8.94 2.48
N THR A 41 4.97 9.34 1.68
CA THR A 41 5.11 10.70 1.16
C THR A 41 3.93 11.07 0.25
N LEU A 42 3.60 10.22 -0.72
CA LEU A 42 2.49 10.44 -1.65
C LEU A 42 1.11 10.46 -0.97
N LEU A 43 0.99 9.78 0.18
CA LEU A 43 -0.22 9.77 1.01
C LEU A 43 -0.29 10.94 2.01
N ASP A 44 0.73 11.80 2.06
CA ASP A 44 0.89 12.84 3.08
C ASP A 44 0.74 12.28 4.51
N PHE A 45 1.40 11.15 4.77
CA PHE A 45 1.35 10.45 6.05
C PHE A 45 2.74 10.20 6.61
N ASP A 46 3.03 10.74 7.80
CA ASP A 46 4.35 10.69 8.43
C ASP A 46 4.32 9.90 9.76
N PRO A 47 4.28 8.56 9.72
CA PRO A 47 4.38 7.74 10.91
C PRO A 47 5.83 7.64 11.40
N LYS A 48 6.01 7.52 12.71
CA LYS A 48 7.32 7.24 13.29
C LYS A 48 7.73 5.79 13.03
N ILE A 49 8.61 5.59 12.04
CA ILE A 49 9.21 4.28 11.73
C ILE A 49 10.56 4.14 12.43
N GLN A 50 10.77 3.01 13.11
CA GLN A 50 12.04 2.66 13.73
C GLN A 50 12.45 1.26 13.30
N LEU A 51 13.72 1.11 12.92
CA LEU A 51 14.30 -0.19 12.64
C LEU A 51 14.74 -0.85 13.95
N THR A 52 14.64 -2.17 14.01
CA THR A 52 15.14 -2.94 15.14
C THR A 52 16.63 -3.23 14.96
N ASP A 53 17.39 -3.18 16.06
CA ASP A 53 18.84 -3.49 16.04
C ASP A 53 19.12 -5.00 15.96
N LYS A 54 18.11 -5.82 16.31
CA LYS A 54 18.23 -7.29 16.32
C LYS A 54 16.89 -7.94 16.00
N TYR A 55 16.97 -9.14 15.44
CA TYR A 55 15.81 -10.01 15.27
C TYR A 55 15.37 -10.58 16.61
N LEU A 56 14.08 -10.46 16.91
CA LEU A 56 13.42 -11.15 18.01
C LEU A 56 12.44 -12.19 17.44
N PRO A 57 12.53 -13.46 17.86
CA PRO A 57 11.61 -14.49 17.39
C PRO A 57 10.19 -14.25 17.90
N ASP A 58 10.06 -13.75 19.13
CA ASP A 58 8.81 -13.43 19.81
C ASP A 58 8.93 -12.05 20.47
N TYR A 59 7.82 -11.32 20.54
CA TYR A 59 7.71 -9.98 21.12
C TYR A 59 6.88 -9.97 22.42
N GLU A 60 6.52 -11.14 22.98
CA GLU A 60 5.88 -11.32 24.30
C GLU A 60 4.66 -10.40 24.57
N ASN A 61 3.92 -10.05 23.51
CA ASN A 61 2.79 -9.11 23.49
C ASN A 61 3.14 -7.62 23.72
N GLU A 62 4.42 -7.24 23.74
CA GLU A 62 4.81 -5.82 23.75
C GLU A 62 4.49 -5.12 22.42
N TYR A 63 4.50 -5.88 21.33
CA TYR A 63 4.26 -5.40 19.97
C TYR A 63 3.26 -6.31 19.26
N ILE A 64 2.47 -5.71 18.37
CA ILE A 64 1.66 -6.47 17.41
C ILE A 64 2.61 -6.94 16.30
N ASP A 65 2.82 -8.26 16.21
CA ASP A 65 3.64 -8.86 15.16
C ASP A 65 2.81 -9.14 13.90
N LEU A 66 3.07 -8.38 12.84
CA LEU A 66 2.38 -8.48 11.56
C LEU A 66 3.14 -9.29 10.51
N ARG A 67 4.27 -9.93 10.84
CA ARG A 67 5.10 -10.68 9.88
C ARG A 67 4.31 -11.78 9.16
N GLU A 68 3.41 -12.45 9.87
CA GLU A 68 2.58 -13.55 9.36
C GLU A 68 1.13 -13.13 9.07
N ALA A 69 0.84 -11.82 9.11
CA ALA A 69 -0.50 -11.27 8.92
C ALA A 69 -0.99 -11.47 7.47
N ILE A 70 -0.11 -11.25 6.48
CA ILE A 70 -0.46 -11.38 5.06
C ILE A 70 0.00 -12.76 4.58
N HIS A 71 -0.94 -13.66 4.31
CA HIS A 71 -0.63 -15.02 3.88
C HIS A 71 -1.55 -15.48 2.74
N PRO A 72 -1.03 -15.96 1.59
CA PRO A 72 -1.84 -16.31 0.41
C PRO A 72 -2.91 -17.39 0.63
N LYS A 73 -2.75 -18.21 1.67
CA LYS A 73 -3.67 -19.31 2.01
C LYS A 73 -4.50 -19.08 3.27
N LYS A 74 -4.39 -17.90 3.89
CA LYS A 74 -5.22 -17.54 5.06
C LYS A 74 -6.16 -16.42 4.64
N GLU A 75 -7.25 -16.29 5.38
CA GLU A 75 -8.14 -15.14 5.24
C GLU A 75 -7.37 -13.85 5.55
N ASN A 76 -7.73 -12.76 4.86
CA ASN A 76 -7.15 -11.46 5.11
C ASN A 76 -7.47 -10.99 6.53
N VAL A 77 -6.50 -10.32 7.15
CA VAL A 77 -6.70 -9.73 8.49
C VAL A 77 -7.76 -8.60 8.47
N VAL A 78 -8.01 -8.03 7.29
CA VAL A 78 -9.04 -7.02 7.07
C VAL A 78 -10.25 -7.69 6.42
N SER A 79 -11.40 -7.66 7.10
CA SER A 79 -12.67 -8.18 6.59
C SER A 79 -13.58 -7.09 6.01
N ASP A 80 -13.45 -5.86 6.51
CA ASP A 80 -14.41 -4.78 6.24
C ASP A 80 -13.80 -3.73 5.30
N PHE A 81 -13.52 -4.14 4.05
CA PHE A 81 -13.00 -3.21 3.05
C PHE A 81 -14.02 -2.10 2.76
N CYS A 82 -13.62 -0.85 3.01
CA CYS A 82 -14.42 0.32 2.64
C CYS A 82 -14.33 0.54 1.12
N PRO A 83 -15.42 0.41 0.36
CA PRO A 83 -15.38 0.64 -1.08
C PRO A 83 -14.97 2.08 -1.41
N TYR A 84 -14.16 2.22 -2.45
CA TYR A 84 -13.70 3.49 -2.99
C TYR A 84 -13.93 3.51 -4.50
N TYR A 85 -13.76 4.68 -5.11
CA TYR A 85 -13.89 4.79 -6.56
C TYR A 85 -12.82 3.92 -7.23
N GLN A 86 -13.21 3.04 -8.15
CA GLN A 86 -12.27 2.28 -8.99
C GLN A 86 -12.68 2.45 -10.44
N VAL A 87 -11.73 2.81 -11.31
CA VAL A 87 -12.00 3.11 -12.73
C VAL A 87 -12.74 1.99 -13.47
N PHE A 88 -12.50 0.72 -13.11
CA PHE A 88 -13.17 -0.44 -13.73
C PHE A 88 -14.35 -1.00 -12.93
N SER A 89 -14.78 -0.32 -11.86
CA SER A 89 -15.88 -0.78 -11.01
C SER A 89 -17.20 -0.93 -11.77
N GLN A 90 -17.46 -0.11 -12.78
CA GLN A 90 -18.66 -0.24 -13.63
C GLN A 90 -18.68 -1.57 -14.40
N ARG A 91 -17.51 -2.12 -14.72
CA ARG A 91 -17.38 -3.35 -15.53
C ARG A 91 -17.28 -4.60 -14.67
N TYR A 92 -16.57 -4.54 -13.55
CA TYR A 92 -16.24 -5.72 -12.74
C TYR A 92 -16.81 -5.66 -11.31
N GLY A 93 -17.51 -4.60 -10.95
CA GLY A 93 -17.83 -4.31 -9.55
C GLY A 93 -16.61 -3.85 -8.77
N PHE A 94 -16.81 -3.53 -7.49
CA PHE A 94 -15.72 -3.23 -6.58
C PHE A 94 -14.85 -4.49 -6.38
N GLN A 95 -13.54 -4.32 -6.44
CA GLN A 95 -12.56 -5.37 -6.17
C GLN A 95 -11.81 -5.04 -4.90
N GLU A 96 -11.94 -5.90 -3.89
CA GLU A 96 -11.20 -5.80 -2.64
C GLU A 96 -9.75 -6.31 -2.78
N ASN A 97 -8.93 -6.07 -1.75
CA ASN A 97 -7.56 -6.57 -1.66
C ASN A 97 -6.65 -6.17 -2.85
N LEU A 98 -6.90 -5.00 -3.44
CA LEU A 98 -6.00 -4.38 -4.42
C LEU A 98 -4.85 -3.64 -3.73
N SER A 99 -3.82 -3.33 -4.52
CA SER A 99 -2.62 -2.66 -4.02
C SER A 99 -2.90 -1.24 -3.53
N ILE A 100 -2.02 -0.73 -2.67
CA ILE A 100 -2.06 0.68 -2.26
C ILE A 100 -1.91 1.65 -3.44
N VAL A 101 -1.22 1.23 -4.51
CA VAL A 101 -1.06 1.99 -5.75
C VAL A 101 -2.39 2.10 -6.50
N ASP A 102 -3.23 1.06 -6.50
CA ASP A 102 -4.58 1.14 -7.04
C ASP A 102 -5.41 2.20 -6.31
N LEU A 103 -5.36 2.16 -4.97
CA LEU A 103 -6.05 3.14 -4.14
C LEU A 103 -5.55 4.57 -4.43
N LEU A 104 -4.22 4.77 -4.53
CA LEU A 104 -3.62 6.07 -4.81
C LEU A 104 -4.02 6.60 -6.19
N PHE A 105 -3.92 5.78 -7.24
CA PHE A 105 -4.26 6.24 -8.59
C PHE A 105 -5.75 6.51 -8.79
N ASN A 106 -6.62 5.88 -8.01
CA ASN A 106 -8.05 6.13 -8.11
C ASN A 106 -8.55 7.25 -7.18
N MET A 107 -7.94 7.46 -6.02
CA MET A 107 -8.43 8.40 -4.99
C MET A 107 -7.48 9.59 -4.73
N GLY A 108 -6.22 9.52 -5.16
CA GLY A 108 -5.21 10.54 -4.92
C GLY A 108 -5.06 10.90 -3.44
N ASN A 109 -5.04 12.19 -3.12
CA ASN A 109 -4.94 12.66 -1.73
C ASN A 109 -6.09 12.16 -0.83
N GLU A 110 -7.22 11.72 -1.38
CA GLU A 110 -8.32 11.16 -0.58
C GLU A 110 -8.09 9.71 -0.16
N SER A 111 -7.04 9.03 -0.68
CA SER A 111 -6.68 7.66 -0.27
C SER A 111 -6.54 7.52 1.24
N ILE A 112 -5.97 8.53 1.91
CA ILE A 112 -5.81 8.53 3.37
C ILE A 112 -7.15 8.49 4.12
N LEU A 113 -8.22 9.04 3.54
CA LEU A 113 -9.55 8.99 4.13
C LEU A 113 -10.10 7.57 4.13
N ILE A 114 -9.82 6.79 3.09
CA ILE A 114 -10.20 5.38 2.99
C ILE A 114 -9.40 4.55 4.00
N LEU A 115 -8.08 4.76 4.08
CA LEU A 115 -7.24 4.05 5.05
C LEU A 115 -7.65 4.32 6.50
N LYS A 116 -7.96 5.57 6.85
CA LYS A 116 -8.42 5.94 8.20
C LYS A 116 -9.74 5.28 8.58
N LYS A 117 -10.62 4.98 7.62
CA LYS A 117 -11.87 4.26 7.89
C LYS A 117 -11.64 2.78 8.24
N LEU A 118 -10.53 2.19 7.80
CA LEU A 118 -10.18 0.79 8.12
C LEU A 118 -9.56 0.64 9.53
N LEU A 119 -9.17 1.75 10.16
CA LEU A 119 -8.55 1.77 11.49
C LEU A 119 -9.56 2.03 12.62
N ASN A 120 -10.83 2.29 12.30
CA ASN A 120 -11.92 2.57 13.23
C ASN A 120 -12.94 1.44 13.23
#